data_AF-A0A2E3J5D9-F1
#
_entry.id   AF-A0A2E3J5D9-F1
#
_cell.length_a   1.000
_cell.length_b   1.000
_cell.length_c   1.000
_cell.angle_alpha   90.00
_cell.angle_beta   90.00
_cell.angle_gamma   90.00
#
_symmetry.space_group_name_H-M   'P 1'
#
loop_
_entity.id
_entity.type
_entity.pdbx_description
1 polymer ?
#
loop_
_entity_poly.entity_id
_entity_poly.type
_entity_poly.pdbx_seq_one_letter_code
_entity_poly.pdbx_strand_id
1 'polypeptide(L)'
;MLTDHLRRFKEAVCEAAGREVVFGTDTYPPSFSLLVGHNYLESLTWSGYTSPLISHAEIFILATFASNADLFCRWNSGLEETDALQLVYWLYGYDHLGLPQTLEALGVGTPDLEMRFEKLYDIVALELWRARLYNDGSIPSYPVIKGATWPKETVQRLVQTTNEIGHDGIIYQGTESILDYPGV
;
A
#
# COMPACT_ATOMS: atom_id res chain seq x y z
N MET A 1 10.55 13.99 -13.82
CA MET A 1 9.43 14.38 -14.71
C MET A 1 8.13 14.59 -13.93
N LEU A 2 7.56 13.62 -13.20
CA LEU A 2 6.38 13.86 -12.32
C LEU A 2 6.74 14.63 -11.03
N THR A 3 7.81 14.22 -10.34
CA THR A 3 8.35 14.86 -9.12
C THR A 3 8.55 16.36 -9.29
N ASP A 4 9.16 16.79 -10.40
CA ASP A 4 9.41 18.21 -10.67
C ASP A 4 8.13 19.02 -10.87
N HIS A 5 7.10 18.42 -11.47
CA HIS A 5 5.80 19.08 -11.62
C HIS A 5 5.09 19.24 -10.28
N LEU A 6 5.15 18.22 -9.41
CA LEU A 6 4.57 18.28 -8.07
C LEU A 6 5.30 19.32 -7.18
N ARG A 7 6.63 19.37 -7.26
CA ARG A 7 7.44 20.40 -6.59
C ARG A 7 7.07 21.81 -7.04
N ARG A 8 7.03 22.06 -8.35
CA ARG A 8 6.63 23.36 -8.92
C ARG A 8 5.21 23.74 -8.54
N PHE A 9 4.30 22.78 -8.48
CA PHE A 9 2.92 23.01 -8.05
C PHE A 9 2.87 23.46 -6.58
N LYS A 10 3.58 22.77 -5.68
CA LYS A 10 3.71 23.19 -4.28
C LYS A 10 4.27 24.61 -4.15
N GLU A 11 5.37 24.90 -4.85
CA GLU A 11 6.01 26.22 -4.83
C GLU A 11 5.01 27.32 -5.23
N ALA A 12 4.28 27.12 -6.34
CA ALA A 12 3.27 28.08 -6.81
C ALA A 12 2.10 28.24 -5.83
N VAL A 13 1.65 27.15 -5.19
CA VAL A 13 0.58 27.21 -4.18
C VAL A 13 1.03 27.97 -2.94
N CYS A 14 2.25 27.73 -2.45
CA CYS A 14 2.81 28.46 -1.30
C CYS A 14 2.98 29.95 -1.62
N GLU A 15 3.47 30.28 -2.81
CA GLU A 15 3.61 31.68 -3.27
C GLU A 15 2.24 32.37 -3.31
N ALA A 16 1.25 31.75 -3.94
CA ALA A 16 -0.10 32.32 -4.03
C ALA A 16 -0.79 32.44 -2.67
N ALA A 17 -0.53 31.51 -1.75
CA ALA A 17 -1.10 31.54 -0.40
C ALA A 17 -0.39 32.54 0.54
N GLY A 18 0.81 33.00 0.19
CA GLY A 18 1.65 33.84 1.05
C GLY A 18 2.09 33.15 2.35
N ARG A 19 2.04 31.81 2.39
CA ARG A 19 2.41 30.99 3.56
C ARG A 19 2.76 29.57 3.11
N GLU A 20 3.39 28.82 4.01
CA GLU A 20 3.57 27.39 3.81
C GLU A 20 2.23 26.65 3.78
N VAL A 21 2.10 25.72 2.85
CA VAL A 21 0.95 24.83 2.72
C VAL A 21 1.47 23.40 2.78
N VAL A 22 0.91 22.61 3.70
CA VAL A 22 1.16 21.16 3.74
C VAL A 22 0.55 20.55 2.49
N PHE A 23 1.41 19.94 1.69
CA PHE A 23 1.05 19.33 0.42
C PHE A 23 1.48 17.87 0.45
N GLY A 24 0.64 16.97 -0.03
CA GLY A 24 0.98 15.55 -0.10
C GLY A 24 0.06 14.82 -1.07
N THR A 25 0.43 13.60 -1.39
CA THR A 25 -0.39 12.70 -2.19
C THR A 25 -0.33 11.31 -1.61
N ASP A 26 -1.36 10.52 -1.88
CA ASP A 26 -1.35 9.11 -1.59
C ASP A 26 -0.39 8.39 -2.54
N THR A 27 0.46 7.54 -1.98
CA THR A 27 1.50 6.82 -2.72
C THR A 27 1.15 5.35 -2.83
N TYR A 28 1.43 4.74 -4.00
CA TYR A 28 1.29 3.30 -4.21
C TYR A 28 2.10 2.52 -3.19
N PRO A 29 1.68 1.31 -2.77
CA PRO A 29 2.47 0.48 -1.86
C PRO A 29 3.94 0.38 -2.33
N PRO A 30 4.92 0.54 -1.43
CA PRO A 30 6.33 0.69 -1.77
C PRO A 30 6.86 -0.33 -2.78
N SER A 31 6.42 -1.58 -2.71
CA SER A 31 6.88 -2.67 -3.59
C SER A 31 6.50 -2.51 -5.04
N PHE A 32 5.45 -1.75 -5.31
CA PHE A 32 4.92 -1.50 -6.66
C PHE A 32 5.20 -0.07 -7.13
N SER A 33 5.59 0.80 -6.20
CA SER A 33 5.72 2.25 -6.41
C SER A 33 6.57 2.63 -7.63
N LEU A 34 7.75 2.04 -7.78
CA LEU A 34 8.64 2.34 -8.91
C LEU A 34 8.06 1.94 -10.26
N LEU A 35 7.24 0.88 -10.33
CA LEU A 35 6.62 0.44 -11.57
C LEU A 35 5.50 1.38 -12.04
N VAL A 36 4.96 2.18 -11.13
CA VAL A 36 3.94 3.21 -11.43
C VAL A 36 4.53 4.62 -11.41
N GLY A 37 5.86 4.76 -11.38
CA GLY A 37 6.56 6.05 -11.43
C GLY A 37 6.58 6.82 -10.12
N HIS A 38 6.21 6.19 -8.99
CA HIS A 38 6.29 6.77 -7.66
C HIS A 38 7.66 6.48 -7.04
N ASN A 39 8.53 7.49 -6.99
CA ASN A 39 9.80 7.40 -6.28
C ASN A 39 9.64 7.97 -4.86
N TYR A 40 9.65 7.08 -3.85
CA TYR A 40 9.47 7.46 -2.46
C TYR A 40 10.55 8.43 -1.96
N LEU A 41 11.83 8.23 -2.32
CA LEU A 41 12.92 9.10 -1.86
C LEU A 41 12.78 10.51 -2.45
N GLU A 42 12.40 10.60 -3.71
CA GLU A 42 12.12 11.90 -4.36
C GLU A 42 10.87 12.58 -3.77
N SER A 43 9.87 11.80 -3.33
CA SER A 43 8.66 12.34 -2.70
C SER A 43 8.95 13.20 -1.47
N LEU A 44 10.03 12.88 -0.74
CA LEU A 44 10.44 13.61 0.46
C LEU A 44 10.84 15.07 0.17
N THR A 45 11.20 15.38 -1.08
CA THR A 45 11.66 16.72 -1.48
C THR A 45 10.54 17.70 -1.76
N TRP A 46 9.32 17.21 -2.01
CA TRP A 46 8.17 18.05 -2.35
C TRP A 46 6.96 17.80 -1.47
N SER A 47 6.79 16.61 -0.90
CA SER A 47 5.69 16.35 0.02
C SER A 47 5.97 16.95 1.41
N GLY A 48 4.92 17.21 2.18
CA GLY A 48 4.97 17.57 3.59
C GLY A 48 4.77 16.37 4.52
N TYR A 49 4.40 15.20 3.99
CA TYR A 49 4.29 13.92 4.70
C TYR A 49 4.31 12.74 3.71
N THR A 50 4.62 11.53 4.18
CA THR A 50 4.38 10.30 3.38
C THR A 50 3.07 9.63 3.78
N SER A 51 2.29 9.19 2.79
CA SER A 51 1.01 8.50 2.98
C SER A 51 0.91 7.31 2.01
N PRO A 52 1.52 6.16 2.34
CA PRO A 52 1.34 4.95 1.53
C PRO A 52 -0.10 4.44 1.63
N LEU A 53 -0.76 4.27 0.49
CA LEU A 53 -2.15 3.86 0.35
C LEU A 53 -2.31 2.34 0.45
N ILE A 54 -1.91 1.78 1.59
CA ILE A 54 -1.87 0.34 1.83
C ILE A 54 -3.28 -0.21 2.14
N SER A 55 -4.26 0.68 2.35
CA SER A 55 -5.66 0.36 2.63
C SER A 55 -6.39 -0.39 1.50
N HIS A 56 -5.82 -0.48 0.30
CA HIS A 56 -6.40 -1.22 -0.85
C HIS A 56 -5.49 -2.39 -1.29
N ALA A 57 -5.25 -3.32 -0.39
CA ALA A 57 -4.40 -4.49 -0.65
C ALA A 57 -4.94 -5.36 -1.80
N GLU A 58 -6.26 -5.52 -1.94
CA GLU A 58 -6.83 -6.25 -3.08
C GLU A 58 -6.45 -5.59 -4.40
N ILE A 59 -6.71 -4.28 -4.55
CA ILE A 59 -6.57 -3.58 -5.83
C ILE A 59 -5.09 -3.41 -6.21
N PHE A 60 -4.24 -2.99 -5.26
CA PHE A 60 -2.86 -2.66 -5.59
C PHE A 60 -1.91 -3.85 -5.55
N ILE A 61 -2.19 -4.85 -4.73
CA ILE A 61 -1.25 -5.95 -4.47
C ILE A 61 -1.80 -7.24 -5.08
N LEU A 62 -2.94 -7.73 -4.61
CA LEU A 62 -3.47 -9.04 -5.02
C LEU A 62 -3.88 -9.05 -6.50
N ALA A 63 -4.57 -8.01 -6.98
CA ALA A 63 -4.96 -7.90 -8.39
C ALA A 63 -3.74 -7.73 -9.31
N THR A 64 -2.68 -7.06 -8.85
CA THR A 64 -1.41 -6.99 -9.58
C THR A 64 -0.75 -8.36 -9.66
N PHE A 65 -0.77 -9.14 -8.57
CA PHE A 65 -0.26 -10.51 -8.61
C PHE A 65 -1.00 -11.37 -9.62
N ALA A 66 -2.34 -11.37 -9.53
CA ALA A 66 -3.19 -12.15 -10.41
C ALA A 66 -3.01 -11.74 -11.88
N SER A 67 -2.97 -10.44 -12.16
CA SER A 67 -2.83 -9.91 -13.52
C SER A 67 -1.48 -10.27 -14.14
N ASN A 68 -0.39 -10.18 -13.39
CA ASN A 68 0.93 -10.53 -13.91
C ASN A 68 1.09 -12.03 -14.11
N ALA A 69 0.58 -12.85 -13.18
CA ALA A 69 0.63 -14.31 -13.32
C ALA A 69 -0.19 -14.79 -14.54
N ASP A 70 -1.42 -14.29 -14.70
CA ASP A 70 -2.24 -14.56 -15.90
C ASP A 70 -1.50 -14.16 -17.19
N LEU A 71 -0.88 -12.98 -17.20
CA LEU A 71 -0.13 -12.50 -18.36
C LEU A 71 1.06 -13.41 -18.69
N PHE A 72 1.81 -13.87 -17.69
CA PHE A 72 2.93 -14.78 -17.88
C PHE A 72 2.48 -16.14 -18.41
N CYS A 73 1.39 -16.70 -17.89
CA CYS A 73 0.79 -17.93 -18.40
C CYS A 73 0.34 -17.77 -19.86
N ARG A 74 -0.29 -16.64 -20.22
CA ARG A 74 -0.72 -16.38 -21.60
C ARG A 74 0.43 -16.19 -22.58
N TRP A 75 1.54 -15.61 -22.14
CA TRP A 75 2.71 -15.37 -23.00
C TRP A 75 3.59 -16.61 -23.17
N ASN A 76 3.54 -17.56 -22.24
CA ASN A 76 4.43 -18.72 -22.23
C ASN A 76 3.63 -20.01 -22.16
N SER A 77 3.42 -20.63 -23.33
CA SER A 77 2.75 -21.93 -23.42
C SER A 77 3.52 -22.98 -22.61
N GLY A 78 2.87 -23.56 -21.59
CA GLY A 78 3.46 -24.58 -20.72
C GLY A 78 4.02 -24.04 -19.40
N LEU A 79 3.90 -22.74 -19.11
CA LEU A 79 4.11 -22.22 -17.77
C LEU A 79 2.88 -22.50 -16.91
N GLU A 80 3.08 -23.22 -15.81
CA GLU A 80 2.03 -23.51 -14.84
C GLU A 80 1.72 -22.28 -13.98
N GLU A 81 0.46 -22.15 -13.57
CA GLU A 81 -0.02 -21.02 -12.77
C GLU A 81 0.73 -20.85 -11.45
N THR A 82 1.01 -21.95 -10.77
CA THR A 82 1.79 -21.97 -9.52
C THR A 82 3.18 -21.37 -9.70
N ASP A 83 3.87 -21.69 -10.80
CA ASP A 83 5.21 -21.18 -11.08
C ASP A 83 5.16 -19.70 -11.46
N ALA A 84 4.14 -19.29 -12.22
CA ALA A 84 3.92 -17.89 -12.56
C ALA A 84 3.67 -17.04 -11.30
N LEU A 85 2.84 -17.51 -10.37
CA LEU A 85 2.59 -16.83 -9.09
C LEU A 85 3.84 -16.77 -8.22
N GLN A 86 4.61 -17.85 -8.12
CA GLN A 86 5.86 -17.86 -7.35
C GLN A 86 6.87 -16.86 -7.92
N LEU A 87 6.99 -16.76 -9.26
CA LEU A 87 7.83 -15.77 -9.92
C LEU A 87 7.37 -14.34 -9.60
N VAL A 88 6.06 -14.09 -9.64
CA VAL A 88 5.47 -12.78 -9.32
C VAL A 88 5.73 -12.42 -7.85
N TYR A 89 5.52 -13.34 -6.92
CA TYR A 89 5.81 -13.10 -5.50
C TYR A 89 7.28 -12.80 -5.29
N TRP A 90 8.19 -13.54 -5.94
CA TRP A 90 9.61 -13.26 -5.85
C TRP A 90 9.98 -11.89 -6.44
N LEU A 91 9.42 -11.52 -7.60
CA LEU A 91 9.65 -10.23 -8.26
C LEU A 91 9.30 -9.05 -7.36
N TYR A 92 8.22 -9.17 -6.59
CA TYR A 92 7.76 -8.13 -5.65
C TYR A 92 8.23 -8.33 -4.20
N GLY A 93 8.99 -9.40 -3.95
CA GLY A 93 9.56 -9.73 -2.63
C GLY A 93 8.53 -10.17 -1.59
N TYR A 94 7.54 -10.97 -1.96
CA TYR A 94 6.51 -11.57 -1.10
C TYR A 94 6.60 -13.10 -1.00
N ASP A 95 7.60 -13.71 -1.63
CA ASP A 95 7.84 -15.15 -1.74
C ASP A 95 7.93 -15.89 -0.40
N HIS A 96 8.33 -15.18 0.66
CA HIS A 96 8.49 -15.73 2.01
C HIS A 96 7.19 -15.77 2.85
N LEU A 97 6.08 -15.21 2.36
CA LEU A 97 4.83 -15.12 3.14
C LEU A 97 3.92 -16.35 3.05
N GLY A 98 4.27 -17.33 2.20
CA GLY A 98 3.42 -18.51 1.97
C GLY A 98 2.07 -18.12 1.36
N LEU A 99 2.10 -17.33 0.29
CA LEU A 99 0.92 -16.86 -0.43
C LEU A 99 0.26 -18.00 -1.26
N PRO A 100 -1.02 -17.85 -1.65
CA PRO A 100 -1.73 -18.84 -2.43
C PRO A 100 -1.04 -19.24 -3.74
N GLN A 101 -1.17 -20.49 -4.15
CA GLN A 101 -0.51 -21.02 -5.35
C GLN A 101 -1.41 -21.03 -6.59
N THR A 102 -2.64 -20.54 -6.48
CA THR A 102 -3.58 -20.45 -7.60
C THR A 102 -4.28 -19.08 -7.63
N LEU A 103 -4.67 -18.63 -8.83
CA LEU A 103 -5.45 -17.43 -9.08
C LEU A 103 -6.82 -17.51 -8.41
N GLU A 104 -7.43 -18.70 -8.40
CA GLU A 104 -8.68 -18.94 -7.68
C GLU A 104 -8.51 -18.71 -6.17
N ALA A 105 -7.44 -19.23 -5.58
CA ALA A 105 -7.16 -19.08 -4.15
C ALA A 105 -6.73 -17.65 -3.78
N LEU A 106 -6.19 -16.87 -4.71
CA LEU A 106 -5.99 -15.42 -4.53
C LEU A 106 -7.32 -14.66 -4.40
N GLY A 107 -8.41 -15.18 -4.99
CA GLY A 107 -9.77 -14.70 -4.76
C GLY A 107 -10.06 -13.27 -5.22
N VAL A 108 -9.23 -12.69 -6.09
CA VAL A 108 -9.39 -11.31 -6.60
C VAL A 108 -10.77 -11.10 -7.22
N GLY A 109 -11.46 -10.04 -6.83
CA GLY A 109 -12.81 -9.72 -7.31
C GLY A 109 -13.93 -10.52 -6.62
N THR A 110 -13.61 -11.40 -5.66
CA THR A 110 -14.63 -12.05 -4.84
C THR A 110 -15.09 -11.11 -3.70
N PRO A 111 -16.37 -11.16 -3.30
CA PRO A 111 -16.86 -10.35 -2.20
C PRO A 111 -16.04 -10.57 -0.92
N ASP A 112 -15.80 -9.46 -0.22
CA ASP A 112 -15.14 -9.43 1.09
C ASP A 112 -13.76 -10.12 1.11
N LEU A 113 -13.05 -10.16 -0.03
CA LEU A 113 -11.76 -10.82 -0.17
C LEU A 113 -10.81 -10.43 0.96
N GLU A 114 -10.53 -9.14 1.11
CA GLU A 114 -9.57 -8.65 2.09
C GLU A 114 -9.94 -9.08 3.53
N MET A 115 -11.23 -9.20 3.85
CA MET A 115 -11.69 -9.59 5.19
C MET A 115 -11.40 -11.06 5.50
N ARG A 116 -11.30 -11.90 4.47
CA ARG A 116 -11.11 -13.35 4.57
C ARG A 116 -9.70 -13.78 4.19
N PHE A 117 -8.89 -12.88 3.65
CA PHE A 117 -7.56 -13.20 3.17
C PHE A 117 -6.59 -13.38 4.35
N GLU A 118 -6.22 -14.63 4.63
CA GLU A 118 -5.41 -15.01 5.80
C GLU A 118 -4.11 -14.19 5.92
N LYS A 119 -3.49 -13.86 4.78
CA LYS A 119 -2.21 -13.14 4.72
C LYS A 119 -2.34 -11.63 4.63
N LEU A 120 -3.54 -11.06 4.85
CA LEU A 120 -3.74 -9.61 4.77
C LEU A 120 -2.81 -8.86 5.72
N TYR A 121 -2.75 -9.28 6.98
CA TYR A 121 -1.87 -8.66 7.98
C TYR A 121 -0.41 -8.67 7.52
N ASP A 122 0.09 -9.84 7.09
CA ASP A 122 1.48 -10.02 6.71
C ASP A 122 1.88 -9.14 5.52
N ILE A 123 1.00 -9.06 4.51
CA ILE A 123 1.17 -8.19 3.34
C ILE A 123 1.24 -6.72 3.76
N VAL A 124 0.27 -6.26 4.55
CA VAL A 124 0.18 -4.85 4.95
C VAL A 124 1.35 -4.48 5.86
N ALA A 125 1.72 -5.34 6.81
CA ALA A 125 2.87 -5.14 7.69
C ALA A 125 4.19 -5.03 6.92
N LEU A 126 4.39 -5.85 5.89
CA LEU A 126 5.57 -5.75 5.02
C LEU A 126 5.64 -4.40 4.30
N GLU A 127 4.52 -3.92 3.77
CA GLU A 127 4.47 -2.62 3.10
C GLU A 127 4.65 -1.45 4.07
N LEU A 128 4.20 -1.56 5.33
CA LEU A 128 4.48 -0.58 6.37
C LEU A 128 5.98 -0.49 6.64
N TRP A 129 6.65 -1.63 6.84
CA TRP A 129 8.10 -1.68 7.04
C TRP A 129 8.85 -1.04 5.88
N ARG A 130 8.48 -1.38 4.63
CA ARG A 130 9.09 -0.79 3.43
C ARG A 130 8.83 0.71 3.36
N ALA A 131 7.61 1.16 3.64
CA ALA A 131 7.27 2.58 3.59
C ALA A 131 8.06 3.39 4.62
N ARG A 132 8.27 2.83 5.82
CA ARG A 132 9.14 3.47 6.81
C ARG A 132 10.59 3.50 6.35
N LEU A 133 11.11 2.40 5.80
CA LEU A 133 12.49 2.33 5.32
C LEU A 133 12.81 3.42 4.28
N TYR A 134 11.84 3.75 3.43
CA TYR A 134 12.01 4.81 2.43
C TYR A 134 11.79 6.24 2.95
N ASN A 135 11.24 6.40 4.16
CA ASN A 135 11.12 7.71 4.79
C ASN A 135 12.31 7.92 5.74
N ASP A 136 13.18 8.88 5.42
CA ASP A 136 14.41 9.16 6.18
C ASP A 136 14.20 10.00 7.46
N GLY A 137 12.94 10.33 7.77
CA GLY A 137 12.57 11.18 8.90
C GLY A 137 12.56 12.69 8.61
N SER A 138 12.86 13.13 7.38
CA SER A 138 12.81 14.55 7.02
C SER A 138 11.39 15.13 7.02
N ILE A 139 10.39 14.27 6.83
CA ILE A 139 8.95 14.59 6.86
C ILE A 139 8.19 13.48 7.60
N PRO A 140 7.07 13.81 8.26
CA PRO A 140 6.29 12.81 9.00
C PRO A 140 5.70 11.74 8.08
N SER A 141 5.44 10.56 8.65
CA SER A 141 4.90 9.40 7.95
C SER A 141 3.56 8.94 8.55
N TYR A 142 2.53 8.91 7.70
CA TYR A 142 1.16 8.58 8.04
C TYR A 142 0.57 7.54 7.06
N PRO A 143 0.91 6.24 7.20
CA PRO A 143 0.28 5.19 6.40
C PRO A 143 -1.24 5.17 6.50
N VAL A 144 -1.90 4.83 5.39
CA VAL A 144 -3.34 4.69 5.32
C VAL A 144 -3.74 3.25 5.62
N ILE A 145 -4.52 3.04 6.67
CA ILE A 145 -5.05 1.73 7.09
C ILE A 145 -6.56 1.72 6.92
N LYS A 146 -7.12 0.65 6.35
CA LYS A 146 -8.58 0.51 6.21
C LYS A 146 -9.19 0.14 7.56
N GLY A 147 -9.77 1.13 8.24
CA GLY A 147 -10.51 0.94 9.49
C GLY A 147 -11.99 0.65 9.26
N ALA A 148 -12.47 0.66 8.01
CA ALA A 148 -13.86 0.36 7.68
C ALA A 148 -14.20 -1.13 7.81
N THR A 149 -13.73 -1.96 6.87
CA THR A 149 -14.21 -3.33 6.70
C THR A 149 -13.21 -4.41 7.11
N TRP A 150 -11.94 -4.07 7.33
CA TRP A 150 -10.97 -5.06 7.79
C TRP A 150 -11.32 -5.58 9.19
N PRO A 151 -10.96 -6.83 9.51
CA PRO A 151 -11.18 -7.38 10.84
C PRO A 151 -10.54 -6.50 11.92
N LYS A 152 -11.30 -6.18 12.98
CA LYS A 152 -10.86 -5.29 14.07
C LYS A 152 -9.52 -5.71 14.65
N GLU A 153 -9.31 -7.02 14.86
CA GLU A 153 -8.04 -7.57 15.35
C GLU A 153 -6.87 -7.28 14.40
N THR A 154 -7.07 -7.45 13.08
CA THR A 154 -6.08 -7.11 12.07
C THR A 154 -5.73 -5.62 12.13
N VAL A 155 -6.73 -4.74 12.18
CA VAL A 155 -6.52 -3.29 12.27
C VAL A 155 -5.74 -2.93 13.54
N GLN A 156 -6.13 -3.47 14.70
CA GLN A 156 -5.45 -3.22 15.97
C GLN A 156 -3.98 -3.67 15.94
N ARG A 157 -3.70 -4.87 15.40
CA ARG A 157 -2.32 -5.35 15.24
C ARG A 157 -1.51 -4.48 14.28
N LEU A 158 -2.11 -4.00 13.19
CA LEU A 158 -1.45 -3.09 12.25
C LEU A 158 -1.16 -1.72 12.88
N VAL A 159 -2.05 -1.21 13.72
CA VAL A 159 -1.82 0.02 14.48
C VAL A 159 -0.64 -0.13 15.43
N GLN A 160 -0.59 -1.23 16.18
CA GLN A 160 0.55 -1.54 17.03
C GLN A 160 1.86 -1.63 16.22
N THR A 161 1.83 -2.38 15.12
CA THR A 161 2.98 -2.55 14.22
C THR A 161 3.47 -1.21 13.67
N THR A 162 2.54 -0.34 13.26
CA THR A 162 2.86 0.99 12.73
C THR A 162 3.60 1.84 13.76
N ASN A 163 3.16 1.79 15.02
CA ASN A 163 3.83 2.48 16.12
C ASN A 163 5.22 1.88 16.42
N GLU A 164 5.34 0.56 16.43
CA GLU A 164 6.62 -0.14 16.69
C GLU A 164 7.67 0.12 15.60
N ILE A 165 7.23 0.21 14.33
CA ILE A 165 8.07 0.59 13.19
C ILE A 165 8.53 2.05 13.27
N GLY A 166 7.80 2.90 14.00
CA GLY A 166 8.13 4.30 14.22
C GLY A 166 7.58 5.26 13.16
N HIS A 167 6.41 4.97 12.59
CA HIS A 167 5.64 5.98 11.87
C HIS A 167 5.04 7.01 12.84
N ASP A 168 4.73 8.21 12.36
CA ASP A 168 4.28 9.34 13.18
C ASP A 168 2.76 9.33 13.46
N GLY A 169 2.03 8.44 12.80
CA GLY A 169 0.60 8.24 13.00
C GLY A 169 -0.01 7.40 11.90
N ILE A 170 -1.35 7.36 11.86
CA ILE A 170 -2.12 6.59 10.89
C ILE A 170 -3.25 7.47 10.37
N ILE A 171 -3.53 7.37 9.07
CA ILE A 171 -4.76 7.89 8.48
C ILE A 171 -5.70 6.69 8.31
N TYR A 172 -6.89 6.78 8.90
CA TYR A 172 -7.90 5.73 8.72
C TYR A 172 -8.73 5.97 7.46
N GLN A 173 -8.79 4.97 6.60
CA GLN A 173 -9.83 4.89 5.57
C GLN A 173 -11.06 4.21 6.15
N GLY A 174 -12.01 5.05 6.60
CA GLY A 174 -13.16 4.64 7.39
C GLY A 174 -12.74 4.07 8.75
N THR A 175 -13.71 3.89 9.63
CA THR A 175 -13.50 3.59 11.07
C THR A 175 -14.55 2.64 11.63
N GLU A 176 -15.44 2.13 10.78
CA GLU A 176 -16.62 1.34 11.13
C GLU A 176 -16.27 0.03 11.86
N SER A 177 -15.09 -0.56 11.60
CA SER A 177 -14.64 -1.77 12.32
C SER A 177 -14.04 -1.48 13.69
N ILE A 178 -13.66 -0.23 13.97
CA ILE A 178 -12.86 0.13 15.15
C ILE A 178 -13.57 1.09 16.11
N LEU A 179 -14.53 1.88 15.63
CA LEU A 179 -15.32 2.80 16.45
C LEU A 179 -16.79 2.39 16.43
N ASP A 180 -17.34 2.22 17.63
CA ASP A 180 -18.79 2.12 17.79
C ASP A 180 -19.36 3.54 17.72
N TYR A 181 -20.14 3.83 16.68
CA TYR A 181 -20.86 5.09 16.59
C TYR A 181 -22.23 4.92 17.26
N PRO A 182 -22.50 5.58 18.40
CA PRO A 182 -23.85 5.56 18.95
C PRO A 182 -24.78 6.35 18.04
N GLY A 183 -25.64 5.66 17.26
CA GLY A 183 -26.78 6.28 16.59
C GLY A 183 -26.90 6.13 15.07
N VAL A 184 -26.43 5.03 14.47
CA VAL A 184 -26.92 4.58 13.16
C VAL A 184 -27.83 3.38 13.36
#